data_AF-A0A2V5MWC0-F1
#
_entry.id   AF-A0A2V5MWC0-F1
#
_cell.length_a   1.000
_cell.length_b   1.000
_cell.length_c   1.000
_cell.angle_alpha   90.00
_cell.angle_beta   90.00
_cell.angle_gamma   90.00
#
_symmetry.space_group_name_H-M   'P 1'
#
loop_
_entity.id
_entity.type
_entity.pdbx_description
1 polymer ?
#
loop_
_entity_poly.entity_id
_entity_poly.type
_entity_poly.pdbx_seq_one_letter_code
_entity_poly.pdbx_strand_id
1 'polypeptide(L)'
;MTVFVRSAESITSTNERLTVITGDVMDEIQLFGAMQNHDAVISALGPREPFKPSSILRDSALATTLAMNRSGVKRLLVLSAAAHF
;
A
#
# COMPACT_ATOMS: atom_id res chain seq x y z
N MET A 1 -5.16 7.04 -10.97
CA MET A 1 -4.83 6.59 -9.59
C MET A 1 -4.51 5.13 -9.66
N THR A 2 -3.43 4.70 -9.01
CA THR A 2 -3.04 3.29 -8.97
C THR A 2 -3.47 2.67 -7.64
N VAL A 3 -4.09 1.49 -7.70
CA VAL A 3 -4.44 0.67 -6.55
C VAL A 3 -3.62 -0.60 -6.60
N PHE A 4 -2.79 -0.81 -5.58
CA PHE A 4 -1.91 -1.95 -5.46
C PHE A 4 -2.48 -2.97 -4.47
N VAL A 5 -2.82 -4.16 -4.95
CA VAL A 5 -3.57 -5.17 -4.16
C VAL A 5 -3.04 -6.57 -4.39
N ARG A 6 -3.20 -7.44 -3.39
CA ARG A 6 -2.85 -8.86 -3.51
C ARG A 6 -3.77 -9.67 -4.42
N SER A 7 -4.99 -9.20 -4.64
CA SER A 7 -6.01 -9.87 -5.47
C SER A 7 -6.88 -8.82 -6.14
N ALA A 8 -6.80 -8.74 -7.47
CA ALA A 8 -7.55 -7.77 -8.27
C ALA A 8 -9.07 -7.94 -8.13
N GLU A 9 -9.55 -9.16 -7.90
CA GLU A 9 -10.98 -9.48 -7.69
C GLU A 9 -11.59 -8.76 -6.48
N SER A 10 -10.77 -8.31 -5.53
CA SER A 10 -11.23 -7.52 -4.39
C SER A 10 -11.65 -6.09 -4.76
N ILE A 11 -11.33 -5.62 -5.97
CA ILE A 11 -11.70 -4.29 -6.46
C ILE A 11 -12.97 -4.41 -7.30
N THR A 12 -14.10 -4.03 -6.71
CA THR A 12 -15.42 -4.07 -7.36
C THR A 12 -15.80 -2.76 -8.06
N SER A 13 -15.06 -1.67 -7.82
CA SER A 13 -15.32 -0.37 -8.42
C SER A 13 -14.56 -0.22 -9.74
N THR A 14 -15.24 0.29 -10.76
CA THR A 14 -14.64 0.57 -12.08
C THR A 14 -14.57 2.09 -12.32
N ASN A 15 -13.43 2.56 -12.81
CA ASN A 15 -13.23 3.94 -13.24
C ASN A 15 -12.13 3.95 -14.31
N GLU A 16 -12.33 4.65 -15.43
CA GLU A 16 -11.36 4.70 -16.53
C GLU A 16 -9.98 5.23 -16.14
N ARG A 17 -9.89 6.00 -15.04
CA ARG A 17 -8.65 6.55 -14.51
C ARG A 17 -8.03 5.70 -13.39
N LEU A 18 -8.62 4.54 -13.09
CA LEU A 18 -8.14 3.60 -12.09
C LEU A 18 -7.27 2.54 -12.74
N THR A 19 -6.03 2.41 -12.28
CA THR A 19 -5.13 1.32 -12.65
C THR A 19 -5.03 0.37 -11.46
N VAL A 20 -5.35 -0.91 -11.67
CA VAL A 20 -5.18 -1.94 -10.63
C VAL A 20 -3.92 -2.73 -10.95
N ILE A 21 -2.99 -2.78 -9.99
CA ILE A 21 -1.77 -3.57 -10.07
C ILE A 21 -1.84 -4.66 -9.00
N THR A 22 -1.69 -5.91 -9.42
CA THR A 22 -1.60 -7.03 -8.49
C THR A 22 -0.17 -7.15 -7.97
N GLY A 23 0.00 -7.27 -6.65
CA GLY A 23 1.31 -7.53 -6.04
C GLY A 23 1.27 -7.66 -4.52
N ASP A 24 2.45 -7.88 -3.92
CA ASP A 24 2.64 -7.99 -2.47
C ASP A 24 3.19 -6.69 -1.87
N VAL A 25 2.52 -6.19 -0.83
CA VAL A 25 2.89 -4.96 -0.12
C VAL A 25 4.14 -5.13 0.75
N MET A 26 4.62 -6.35 0.95
CA MET A 26 5.89 -6.64 1.61
C MET A 26 7.06 -6.75 0.61
N ASP A 27 6.80 -6.64 -0.70
CA ASP A 27 7.81 -6.68 -1.75
C ASP A 27 8.16 -5.26 -2.22
N GLU A 28 9.34 -4.78 -1.82
CA GLU A 28 9.86 -3.47 -2.20
C GLU A 28 9.96 -3.28 -3.73
N ILE A 29 10.37 -4.31 -4.47
CA ILE A 29 10.61 -4.20 -5.92
C ILE A 29 9.28 -4.02 -6.65
N GLN A 30 8.25 -4.76 -6.25
CA GLN A 30 6.90 -4.60 -6.79
C GLN A 30 6.32 -3.23 -6.45
N LEU A 31 6.49 -2.76 -5.21
CA LEU A 31 6.08 -1.41 -4.80
C LEU A 31 6.81 -0.32 -5.57
N PHE A 32 8.13 -0.45 -5.77
CA PHE A 32 8.92 0.50 -6.55
C PHE A 32 8.39 0.62 -7.99
N GLY A 33 8.05 -0.51 -8.62
CA GLY A 33 7.43 -0.54 -9.94
C GLY A 33 6.08 0.18 -9.97
N ALA A 34 5.24 -0.03 -8.95
CA ALA A 34 3.93 0.61 -8.84
C ALA A 34 4.01 2.12 -8.53
N MET A 35 5.08 2.59 -7.87
CA MET A 35 5.25 3.99 -7.46
C MET A 35 5.81 4.92 -8.53
N GLN A 36 6.27 4.39 -9.68
CA GLN A 36 6.84 5.22 -10.73
C GLN A 36 5.86 6.31 -11.19
N ASN A 37 6.35 7.55 -11.33
CA ASN A 37 5.56 8.72 -11.75
C ASN A 37 4.38 9.10 -10.83
N HIS A 38 4.41 8.73 -9.55
CA HIS A 38 3.41 9.14 -8.56
C HIS A 38 3.92 10.27 -7.66
N ASP A 39 3.04 11.17 -7.24
CA ASP A 39 3.39 12.29 -6.35
C ASP A 39 3.29 11.96 -4.85
N ALA A 40 2.53 10.90 -4.52
CA ALA A 40 2.21 10.51 -3.15
C ALA A 40 1.80 9.02 -3.06
N VAL A 41 1.91 8.45 -1.87
CA VAL A 41 1.44 7.11 -1.50
C VAL A 41 0.41 7.23 -0.38
N ILE A 42 -0.68 6.46 -0.48
CA ILE A 42 -1.69 6.30 0.58
C ILE A 42 -1.65 4.84 1.03
N SER A 43 -1.21 4.60 2.27
CA SER A 43 -1.34 3.30 2.90
C SER A 43 -2.66 3.22 3.65
N ALA A 44 -3.59 2.43 3.10
CA ALA A 44 -4.83 2.04 3.74
C ALA A 44 -4.77 0.60 4.29
N LEU A 45 -3.57 0.13 4.61
CA LEU A 45 -3.34 -1.23 5.08
C LEU A 45 -3.82 -1.41 6.52
N GLY A 46 -4.46 -2.54 6.77
CA GLY A 46 -4.91 -2.96 8.08
C GLY A 46 -4.89 -4.49 8.19
N PRO A 47 -4.68 -5.04 9.39
CA PRO A 47 -4.84 -6.47 9.60
C PRO A 47 -6.30 -6.86 9.35
N ARG A 48 -6.54 -8.02 8.73
CA ARG A 48 -7.90 -8.53 8.51
C ARG A 48 -8.57 -8.96 9.82
N GLU A 49 -7.77 -9.45 10.75
CA GLU A 49 -8.19 -9.84 12.10
C GLU A 49 -7.54 -8.87 13.08
N PRO A 50 -8.30 -7.94 13.68
CA PRO A 50 -7.80 -7.07 14.73
C PRO A 50 -7.17 -7.88 15.88
N PHE A 51 -6.11 -7.37 16.50
CA PHE A 51 -5.40 -7.97 17.63
C PHE A 51 -4.66 -9.29 17.37
N LYS A 52 -4.83 -9.92 16.22
CA LYS A 52 -4.00 -11.06 15.82
C LYS A 52 -2.57 -10.59 15.55
N PRO A 53 -1.55 -11.21 16.18
CA PRO A 53 -0.16 -10.88 15.89
C PRO A 53 0.13 -11.02 14.39
N SER A 54 0.63 -9.94 13.80
CA SER A 54 0.99 -9.90 12.39
C SER A 54 2.10 -8.89 12.20
N SER A 55 3.03 -9.19 11.29
CA SER A 55 4.07 -8.26 10.89
C SER A 55 3.66 -7.37 9.73
N ILE A 56 2.45 -7.53 9.17
CA ILE A 56 2.04 -6.89 7.91
C ILE A 56 2.23 -5.36 7.93
N LEU A 57 1.84 -4.68 9.01
CA LEU A 57 1.98 -3.22 9.11
C LEU A 57 3.46 -2.79 9.17
N ARG A 58 4.29 -3.54 9.90
CA ARG A 58 5.73 -3.29 10.02
C ARG A 58 6.42 -3.52 8.67
N ASP A 59 6.21 -4.70 8.07
CA ASP A 59 6.92 -5.14 6.88
C ASP A 59 6.50 -4.33 5.66
N SER A 60 5.21 -4.02 5.52
CA SER A 60 4.73 -3.14 4.45
C SER A 60 5.20 -1.69 4.63
N ALA A 61 5.27 -1.16 5.85
CA ALA A 61 5.82 0.17 6.07
C ALA A 61 7.31 0.25 5.71
N LEU A 62 8.08 -0.79 6.02
CA LEU A 62 9.49 -0.90 5.63
C LEU A 62 9.64 -0.93 4.09
N ALA A 63 8.96 -1.87 3.43
CA ALA A 63 9.00 -2.01 1.97
C ALA A 63 8.52 -0.74 1.26
N THR A 64 7.45 -0.12 1.76
CA THR A 64 6.91 1.14 1.23
C THR A 64 7.93 2.27 1.33
N THR A 65 8.58 2.43 2.49
CA THR A 65 9.55 3.51 2.70
C THR A 65 10.79 3.34 1.81
N LEU A 66 11.28 2.10 1.66
CA LEU A 66 12.39 1.79 0.75
C LEU A 66 12.03 2.07 -0.71
N ALA A 67 10.86 1.60 -1.15
CA ALA A 67 10.36 1.83 -2.50
C ALA A 67 10.13 3.34 -2.79
N MET A 68 9.59 4.08 -1.82
CA MET A 68 9.41 5.54 -1.92
C MET A 68 10.75 6.27 -2.05
N ASN A 69 11.74 5.92 -1.22
CA ASN A 69 13.09 6.48 -1.32
C ASN A 69 13.70 6.24 -2.71
N ARG A 70 13.55 5.03 -3.25
CA ARG A 70 14.08 4.67 -4.57
C ARG A 70 13.34 5.33 -5.73
N SER A 71 12.02 5.49 -5.61
CA SER A 71 11.17 6.14 -6.63
C SER A 71 11.16 7.66 -6.56
N GLY A 72 11.68 8.25 -5.47
CA GLY A 72 11.69 9.69 -5.24
C GLY A 72 10.36 10.26 -4.77
N VAL A 73 9.38 9.42 -4.42
CA VAL A 73 8.09 9.86 -3.87
C VAL A 73 8.28 10.33 -2.43
N LYS A 74 7.84 11.55 -2.12
CA LYS A 74 8.15 12.20 -0.82
C LYS A 74 6.96 12.33 0.13
N ARG A 75 5.74 11.99 -0.32
CA ARG A 75 4.51 12.18 0.44
C ARG A 75 3.89 10.83 0.76
N LEU A 76 3.81 10.50 2.05
CA LEU A 76 3.15 9.30 2.56
C LEU A 76 2.00 9.70 3.47
N LEU A 77 0.80 9.22 3.15
CA LEU A 77 -0.36 9.26 4.04
C LEU A 77 -0.63 7.85 4.57
N VAL A 78 -0.76 7.70 5.89
CA VAL A 78 -1.08 6.42 6.52
C VAL A 78 -2.42 6.54 7.23
N LEU A 79 -3.36 5.68 6.86
CA LEU A 79 -4.58 5.47 7.63
C LEU A 79 -4.23 4.59 8.83
N SER A 80 -4.39 5.14 10.02
CA SER A 80 -4.27 4.40 11.28
C SER A 80 -5.62 4.30 11.99
N ALA A 81 -5.68 3.54 13.07
CA ALA A 81 -6.84 3.46 13.95
C ALA A 81 -6.54 4.18 15.27
N ALA A 82 -7.48 4.97 15.75
CA ALA A 82 -7.50 5.40 17.14
C ALA A 82 -8.23 4.33 17.96
N ALA A 83 -7.55 3.73 18.93
CA ALA A 83 -8.20 2.88 19.91
C ALA A 83 -8.52 3.73 21.15
N HIS A 84 -9.79 3.80 21.51
CA HIS A 84 -10.20 4.19 22.85
C HIS A 84 -10.35 2.90 23.66
N PHE A 85 -9.62 2.80 24.78
CA PHE A 85 -9.76 1.71 25.75
C PHE A 85 -10.64 2.18 26.90
#